data_AF-M5P833-F1
#
_entry.id   AF-M5P833-F1
#
_cell.length_a   1.000
_cell.length_b   1.000
_cell.length_c   1.000
_cell.angle_alpha   90.00
_cell.angle_beta   90.00
_cell.angle_gamma   90.00
#
_symmetry.space_group_name_H-M   'P 1'
#
loop_
_entity.id
_entity.type
_entity.pdbx_description
1 polymer ?
#
loop_
_entity_poly.entity_id
_entity_poly.type
_entity_poly.pdbx_seq_one_letter_code
_entity_poly.pdbx_strand_id
1 'polypeptide(L)' 'MNKLDNELLFWDTEDLMKNTKICWNAIQEKSFFDSRFPKRKVGRKWVLPAKQTKEFLFE' A
#
# COMPACT_ATOMS: atom_id res chain seq x y z
N MET A 1 -2.78 -18.45 19.07
CA MET A 1 -2.23 -18.29 17.72
C MET A 1 -1.70 -16.87 17.59
N ASN A 2 -0.42 -16.65 17.90
CA ASN A 2 0.24 -15.38 17.56
C ASN A 2 0.60 -15.48 16.08
N LYS A 3 -0.25 -14.93 15.20
CA LYS A 3 0.21 -14.57 13.86
C LYS A 3 1.30 -13.53 14.11
N LEU A 4 2.56 -13.95 14.02
CA LEU A 4 3.67 -13.04 13.86
C LEU A 4 3.33 -12.27 12.59
N ASP A 5 2.75 -11.08 12.75
CA ASP A 5 2.64 -10.06 11.71
C ASP A 5 4.07 -9.68 11.35
N ASN A 6 4.73 -10.54 10.56
CA ASN A 6 5.85 -10.16 9.72
C ASN A 6 5.30 -9.36 8.53
N GLU A 7 4.33 -8.50 8.77
CA GLU A 7 3.90 -7.53 7.79
C GLU A 7 5.05 -6.58 7.59
N LEU A 8 5.51 -6.54 6.35
CA LEU A 8 6.45 -5.54 5.91
C LEU A 8 5.90 -4.17 6.33
N LEU A 9 6.71 -3.42 7.08
CA LEU A 9 6.36 -2.05 7.48
C LEU A 9 6.06 -1.18 6.24
N PHE A 10 6.67 -1.54 5.11
CA PHE A 10 6.50 -0.88 3.85
C PHE A 10 6.26 -1.89 2.72
N TRP A 11 5.30 -1.59 1.87
CA TRP A 11 4.99 -2.30 0.64
C TRP A 11 5.53 -1.55 -0.56
N ASP A 12 5.92 -2.28 -1.58
CA ASP A 12 5.96 -1.73 -2.93
C ASP A 12 4.60 -1.92 -3.63
N THR A 13 4.52 -1.55 -4.91
CA THR A 13 3.29 -1.67 -5.68
C THR A 13 2.86 -3.12 -5.90
N GLU A 14 3.79 -4.07 -5.96
CA GLU A 14 3.48 -5.50 -6.12
C GLU A 14 2.93 -6.08 -4.82
N ASP A 15 3.58 -5.77 -3.70
CA ASP A 15 3.11 -6.14 -2.37
C ASP A 15 1.73 -5.54 -2.09
N LEU A 16 1.51 -4.29 -2.48
CA LEU A 16 0.21 -3.63 -2.32
C LEU A 16 -0.90 -4.42 -3.03
N MET A 17 -0.71 -4.76 -4.30
CA MET A 17 -1.69 -5.55 -5.05
C MET A 17 -1.89 -6.95 -4.44
N LYS A 18 -0.81 -7.59 -4.01
CA LYS A 18 -0.86 -8.95 -3.44
C LYS A 18 -1.62 -9.00 -2.12
N ASN A 19 -1.42 -8.01 -1.26
CA ASN A 19 -2.04 -7.90 0.06
C ASN A 19 -3.48 -7.41 -0.01
N THR A 20 -3.79 -6.46 -0.89
CA THR A 20 -5.14 -5.88 -1.02
C THR A 20 -6.05 -6.68 -1.95
N LYS A 21 -5.48 -7.54 -2.81
CA LYS A 21 -6.17 -8.22 -3.92
C LYS A 21 -6.82 -7.26 -4.92
N ILE A 22 -6.42 -5.98 -4.92
CA ILE A 22 -6.88 -4.97 -5.86
C ILE A 22 -5.84 -4.84 -6.98
N CYS A 23 -6.30 -4.68 -8.23
CA CYS A 23 -5.41 -4.44 -9.36
C CYS A 23 -4.84 -3.01 -9.35
N TRP A 24 -3.65 -2.84 -9.92
CA TRP A 24 -2.96 -1.55 -9.93
C TRP A 24 -3.81 -0.41 -10.49
N ASN A 25 -4.55 -0.65 -11.59
CA ASN A 25 -5.38 0.39 -12.23
C ASN A 25 -6.45 0.95 -11.28
N ALA A 26 -7.13 0.07 -10.53
CA ALA A 26 -8.15 0.49 -9.58
C ALA A 26 -7.54 1.28 -8.40
N ILE A 27 -6.35 0.88 -7.94
CA ILE A 27 -5.60 1.63 -6.93
C ILE A 27 -5.19 3.00 -7.49
N GLN A 28 -4.78 3.05 -8.75
CA GLN A 28 -4.40 4.30 -9.39
C GLN A 28 -5.57 5.29 -9.42
N GLU A 29 -6.71 4.87 -9.95
CA GLU A 29 -7.91 5.69 -10.10
C GLU A 29 -8.51 6.12 -8.75
N LYS A 30 -8.53 5.22 -7.76
CA LYS A 30 -9.17 5.51 -6.48
C LYS A 30 -8.29 6.23 -5.47
N SER A 31 -7.00 5.90 -5.43
CA SER A 31 -6.16 6.24 -4.28
C SER A 31 -4.81 6.83 -4.68
N PHE A 32 -4.11 6.29 -5.68
CA PHE A 32 -2.72 6.67 -5.94
C PHE A 32 -2.56 8.14 -6.36
N PHE A 33 -3.55 8.72 -7.05
CA PHE A 33 -3.52 10.14 -7.41
C PHE A 33 -4.07 11.07 -6.32
N ASP A 34 -4.65 10.51 -5.24
CA ASP A 34 -5.05 11.30 -4.08
C ASP A 34 -3.81 11.82 -3.35
N SER A 35 -3.80 13.12 -3.03
CA SER A 35 -2.70 13.76 -2.30
C SER A 35 -2.57 13.25 -0.86
N ARG A 36 -3.63 12.65 -0.31
CA ARG A 36 -3.67 12.06 1.03
C ARG A 36 -3.09 10.64 1.07
N PHE A 37 -2.88 10.03 -0.09
CA PHE A 37 -2.42 8.65 -0.15
C PHE A 37 -0.98 8.53 0.38
N PRO A 38 -0.72 7.64 1.36
CA PRO A 38 0.56 7.54 2.03
C PRO A 38 1.59 6.85 1.11
N LYS A 39 2.18 7.62 0.19
CA LYS A 39 3.25 7.15 -0.72
C LYS A 39 4.52 7.95 -0.51
N ARG A 40 5.66 7.27 -0.44
CA ARG A 40 6.98 7.89 -0.38
C ARG A 40 7.84 7.40 -1.53
N LYS A 41 8.47 8.32 -2.25
CA LYS A 41 9.45 7.97 -3.28
C LYS A 41 10.80 7.76 -2.63
N VAL A 42 11.36 6.55 -2.77
CA VAL A 42 12.70 6.22 -2.28
C VAL A 42 13.55 5.78 -3.47
N GLY A 43 14.43 6.67 -3.91
CA GLY A 43 15.18 6.50 -5.15
C GLY A 43 14.26 6.41 -6.37
N ARG A 44 14.24 5.24 -7.01
CA ARG A 44 13.40 4.96 -8.20
C ARG A 44 12.09 4.23 -7.88
N LYS A 45 11.90 3.75 -6.65
CA LYS A 45 10.73 2.97 -6.25
C LYS A 45 9.77 3.78 -5.39
N TRP A 46 8.49 3.43 -5.46
CA TRP A 46 7.48 3.89 -4.52
C TRP A 46 7.40 2.92 -3.36
N VAL A 47 7.39 3.49 -2.16
CA VAL A 47 7.36 2.77 -0.90
C VAL A 47 6.15 3.27 -0.13
N LEU A 48 5.29 2.35 0.26
CA LEU A 48 3.97 2.58 0.80
C LEU A 48 3.92 2.04 2.23
N PRO A 49 3.73 2.85 3.26
CA PRO A 49 3.58 2.34 4.62
C PRO A 49 2.37 1.43 4.69
N ALA A 50 2.60 0.14 4.98
CA ALA A 50 1.58 -0.90 4.90
C ALA A 50 0.36 -0.59 5.77
N LYS A 51 0.62 -0.15 7.01
CA LYS A 51 -0.41 0.20 7.98
C LYS A 51 -1.32 1.34 7.49
N GLN A 52 -0.72 2.46 7.07
CA GLN A 52 -1.46 3.63 6.60
C GLN A 52 -2.22 3.33 5.31
N THR A 53 -1.62 2.54 4.41
CA THR A 53 -2.26 2.18 3.15
C THR A 53 -3.47 1.27 3.37
N LYS A 54 -3.39 0.36 4.33
CA LYS A 54 -4.56 -0.43 4.75
C LYS A 54 -5.64 0.45 5.35
N GLU A 55 -5.29 1.29 6.32
CA GLU A 55 -6.25 2.21 6.95
C GLU A 55 -6.97 3.07 5.89
N PHE A 56 -6.25 3.59 4.90
CA PHE A 56 -6.82 4.36 3.79
C PHE A 56 -7.74 3.55 2.85
N LEU A 57 -7.53 2.24 2.72
CA LEU A 57 -8.31 1.37 1.83
C LEU A 57 -9.54 0.73 2.51
N PHE A 58 -9.54 0.65 3.85
CA PHE A 58 -10.64 0.09 4.64
C PHE A 58 -11.58 1.16 5.22
N GLU A 59 -11.27 2.45 5.03
CA GLU A 59 -12.15 3.60 5.34
C GLU A 59 -13.16 3.85 4.21
#